data_AF-A0A062WZ68-F1
#
_entry.id   AF-A0A062WZ68-F1
#
_cell.length_a   1.000
_cell.length_b   1.000
_cell.length_c   1.000
_cell.angle_alpha   90.00
_cell.angle_beta   90.00
_cell.angle_gamma   90.00
#
_symmetry.space_group_name_H-M   'P 1'
#
loop_
_entity.id
_entity.type
_entity.pdbx_description
1 polymer ?
#
loop_
_entity_poly.entity_id
_entity_poly.type
_entity_poly.pdbx_seq_one_letter_code
_entity_poly.pdbx_strand_id
1 'polypeptide(L)'
;MRAAHRLSEAFSPDLIDALLKDVKKIGTPIDGVDGLLKKMTKAVFDRVLLAEMGPSRLRGWGPGTWQARGTPGTGSRRRRPEAALRHS
;
A
#
# COMPACT_ATOMS: atom_id res chain seq x y z
N MET A 1 -16.22 -12.93 7.75
CA MET A 1 -16.45 -13.73 8.98
C MET A 1 -15.16 -14.31 9.57
N ARG A 2 -14.28 -15.01 8.83
CA ARG A 2 -13.08 -15.68 9.40
C ARG A 2 -12.11 -14.75 10.18
N ALA A 3 -11.86 -13.53 9.71
CA ALA A 3 -10.90 -12.63 10.37
C ALA A 3 -11.39 -12.11 11.73
N ALA A 4 -12.66 -11.70 11.83
CA ALA A 4 -13.27 -11.25 13.08
C ALA A 4 -13.30 -12.36 14.13
N HIS A 5 -13.58 -13.60 13.70
CA HIS A 5 -13.54 -14.76 14.59
C HIS A 5 -12.12 -15.03 15.13
N ARG A 6 -11.10 -15.02 14.25
CA ARG A 6 -9.70 -15.17 14.68
C ARG A 6 -9.25 -14.05 15.61
N LEU A 7 -9.77 -12.84 15.42
CA LEU A 7 -9.52 -11.72 16.32
C LEU A 7 -10.14 -11.97 17.70
N SER A 8 -11.38 -12.47 17.76
CA SER A 8 -12.02 -12.82 19.04
C SER A 8 -11.33 -13.98 19.76
N GLU A 9 -10.76 -14.95 19.04
CA GLU A 9 -9.96 -16.02 19.65
C GLU A 9 -8.61 -15.51 20.19
N ALA A 10 -8.00 -14.54 19.51
CA ALA A 10 -6.73 -13.95 19.92
C ALA A 10 -6.88 -13.02 21.14
N PHE A 11 -8.02 -12.36 21.29
CA PHE A 11 -8.34 -11.48 22.42
C PHE A 11 -9.36 -12.15 23.36
N SER A 12 -8.88 -13.08 24.18
CA SER A 12 -9.69 -13.65 25.25
C SER A 12 -10.14 -12.56 26.24
N PRO A 13 -11.27 -12.75 26.94
CA PRO A 13 -11.72 -11.81 27.97
C PRO A 13 -10.64 -11.51 29.02
N ASP A 14 -9.95 -12.54 29.52
CA ASP A 14 -8.87 -12.39 30.50
C ASP A 14 -7.70 -11.54 29.99
N LEU A 15 -7.35 -11.68 28.71
CA LEU A 15 -6.30 -10.85 28.09
C LEU A 15 -6.75 -9.39 28.00
N ILE A 16 -8.00 -9.14 27.61
CA ILE A 16 -8.56 -7.78 27.55
C ILE A 16 -8.52 -7.15 28.96
N ASP A 17 -8.93 -7.88 29.99
CA ASP A 17 -8.91 -7.39 31.36
C ASP A 17 -7.50 -7.11 31.89
N ALA A 18 -6.53 -7.96 31.55
CA ALA A 18 -5.11 -7.73 31.87
C ALA A 18 -4.59 -6.45 31.21
N LEU A 19 -4.88 -6.26 29.91
CA LEU A 19 -4.52 -5.04 29.18
C LEU A 19 -5.16 -3.81 29.82
N LEU A 20 -6.46 -3.85 30.15
CA LEU A 20 -7.16 -2.75 30.81
C LEU A 20 -6.56 -2.42 32.18
N LYS A 21 -6.15 -3.43 32.95
CA LYS A 21 -5.49 -3.25 34.24
C LYS A 21 -4.13 -2.56 34.10
N ASP A 22 -3.34 -2.94 33.11
CA ASP A 22 -2.02 -2.35 32.89
C ASP A 22 -2.11 -0.93 32.35
N VAL A 23 -3.07 -0.65 31.47
CA VAL A 23 -3.36 0.70 30.96
C VAL A 23 -3.75 1.63 32.11
N LYS A 24 -4.56 1.15 33.07
CA LYS A 24 -4.89 1.87 34.31
C LYS A 24 -3.66 2.14 35.19
N LYS A 25 -2.76 1.16 35.37
CA LYS A 25 -1.53 1.33 36.18
C LYS A 25 -0.58 2.37 35.59
N ILE A 26 -0.44 2.39 34.27
CA ILE A 26 0.50 3.28 33.55
C ILE A 26 -0.11 4.68 33.39
N GLY A 27 -1.40 4.86 33.70
CA GLY A 27 -2.12 6.13 33.53
C GLY A 27 -2.36 6.48 32.06
N THR A 28 -2.26 5.51 31.15
CA THR A 28 -2.56 5.73 29.73
C THR A 28 -4.08 5.74 29.55
N PRO A 29 -4.67 6.70 28.84
CA PRO A 29 -6.09 6.65 28.49
C PRO A 29 -6.41 5.40 27.66
N ILE A 30 -7.57 4.78 27.88
CA ILE A 30 -8.02 3.65 27.03
C ILE A 30 -8.30 4.17 25.60
N ASP A 31 -8.95 5.32 25.51
CA ASP A 31 -9.33 6.01 24.29
C ASP A 31 -8.88 7.48 24.31
N GLY A 32 -8.99 8.18 23.19
CA GLY A 32 -8.52 9.55 23.00
C GLY A 32 -7.26 9.65 22.15
N VAL A 33 -6.72 10.86 21.99
CA VAL A 33 -5.61 11.19 21.07
C VAL A 33 -4.38 10.31 21.32
N ASP A 34 -4.07 10.03 22.59
CA ASP A 34 -2.93 9.21 23.02
C ASP A 34 -3.35 7.84 23.59
N GLY A 35 -4.62 7.48 23.39
CA GLY A 35 -5.22 6.29 23.98
C GLY A 35 -4.71 4.98 23.39
N LEU A 36 -4.82 3.89 24.15
CA LEU A 36 -4.41 2.55 23.70
C LEU A 36 -5.10 2.16 22.38
N LEU A 37 -6.40 2.38 22.25
CA LEU A 37 -7.16 2.00 21.04
C LEU A 37 -6.63 2.73 19.79
N LYS A 38 -6.27 4.01 19.93
CA LYS A 38 -5.67 4.79 18.84
C LYS A 38 -4.31 4.22 18.43
N LYS A 39 -3.47 3.86 19.41
CA LYS A 39 -2.15 3.25 19.18
C LYS A 39 -2.26 1.89 18.49
N MET A 40 -3.19 1.03 18.93
CA MET A 40 -3.47 -0.26 18.30
C MET A 40 -3.93 -0.08 16.85
N THR A 41 -4.85 0.86 16.62
CA THR A 41 -5.35 1.19 15.28
C THR A 41 -4.22 1.67 14.36
N LYS A 42 -3.35 2.55 14.84
CA LYS A 42 -2.17 3.01 14.10
C LYS A 42 -1.25 1.83 13.74
N ALA A 43 -0.95 0.94 14.69
CA ALA A 43 -0.09 -0.20 14.43
C ALA A 43 -0.66 -1.15 13.35
N VAL A 44 -1.98 -1.34 13.33
CA VAL A 44 -2.65 -2.11 12.26
C VAL A 44 -2.50 -1.40 10.91
N PHE A 45 -2.75 -0.09 10.85
CA PHE A 45 -2.57 0.67 9.62
C PHE A 45 -1.14 0.66 9.10
N ASP A 46 -0.15 0.87 9.97
CA ASP A 46 1.27 0.82 9.61
C ASP A 46 1.65 -0.55 9.04
N ARG A 47 1.11 -1.64 9.59
CA ARG A 47 1.31 -3.01 9.09
C ARG A 47 0.66 -3.23 7.72
N VAL A 48 -0.54 -2.70 7.51
CA VAL A 48 -1.22 -2.76 6.21
C VAL A 48 -0.44 -1.97 5.17
N LEU A 49 -0.05 -0.72 5.49
CA LEU A 49 0.75 0.12 4.61
C LEU A 49 2.09 -0.54 4.24
N LEU A 50 2.76 -1.18 5.19
CA LEU A 50 3.99 -1.91 4.91
C LEU A 50 3.76 -3.12 3.98
N ALA A 51 2.63 -3.82 4.11
CA ALA A 51 2.25 -4.89 3.19
C ALA A 51 1.90 -4.35 1.79
N GLU A 52 1.32 -3.15 1.72
CA GLU A 52 1.03 -2.43 0.46
C GLU A 52 2.31 -1.92 -0.23
N MET A 53 3.27 -1.40 0.53
CA MET A 53 4.54 -0.87 0.01
C MET A 53 5.65 -1.93 -0.10
N GLY A 54 5.34 -3.18 0.23
CA GLY A 54 6.31 -4.27 0.21
C GLY A 54 6.90 -4.53 -1.19
N PRO A 55 8.12 -5.08 -1.27
CA PRO A 55 8.83 -5.33 -2.53
C PRO A 55 8.07 -6.26 -3.49
N SER A 56 7.14 -7.08 -2.98
CA SER A 56 6.24 -7.91 -3.77
C SER A 56 5.21 -7.10 -4.58
N ARG A 57 4.79 -5.91 -4.12
CA ARG A 57 3.84 -5.03 -4.82
C ARG A 57 4.51 -3.99 -5.71
N LEU A 58 5.74 -3.57 -5.37
CA LEU A 58 6.57 -2.68 -6.19
C LEU A 58 7.19 -3.37 -7.42
N ARG A 59 6.95 -4.66 -7.64
CA ARG A 59 7.47 -5.41 -8.79
C ARG A 59 6.92 -4.96 -10.16
N GLY A 60 5.92 -4.07 -10.18
CA GLY A 60 5.45 -3.34 -11.37
C GLY A 60 5.82 -1.85 -11.39
N TRP A 61 6.49 -1.35 -10.35
CA TRP A 61 6.95 0.04 -10.21
C TRP A 61 8.48 0.06 -10.18
N GLY A 62 9.06 -0.13 -11.36
CA GLY A 62 10.50 0.04 -11.55
C GLY A 62 10.87 1.53 -11.70
N PRO A 63 12.11 1.92 -11.33
CA PRO A 63 12.67 3.22 -11.67
C PRO A 63 12.74 3.37 -13.20
N GLY A 64 11.70 3.98 -13.77
CA GLY A 64 11.49 4.09 -15.22
C GLY A 64 10.06 4.48 -15.61
N THR A 65 9.07 4.29 -14.72
CA THR A 65 7.66 4.64 -14.99
C THR A 65 7.36 6.15 -14.97
N TRP A 66 8.35 6.99 -14.65
CA TRP A 66 8.25 8.44 -14.82
C TRP A 66 8.31 8.90 -16.30
N GLN A 67 8.64 8.00 -17.24
CA GLN A 67 8.72 8.31 -18.67
C GLN A 67 7.61 7.63 -19.49
N ALA A 68 6.35 7.91 -19.19
CA ALA A 68 5.25 7.57 -20.12
C ALA A 68 4.00 8.45 -19.96
N ARG A 69 4.16 9.70 -19.52
CA ARG A 69 3.05 10.66 -19.48
C ARG A 69 3.51 12.01 -20.02
N GLY A 70 3.91 12.02 -21.29
CA GLY A 70 4.33 13.25 -21.97
C GLY A 70 5.33 13.03 -23.10
N THR A 71 5.07 12.11 -24.03
CA THR A 71 5.76 12.13 -25.34
C THR A 71 4.81 12.74 -26.36
N PRO A 72 5.10 13.96 -26.87
CA PRO A 72 4.38 14.51 -28.01
C PRO A 72 4.55 13.55 -29.19
N GLY A 73 3.45 13.17 -29.82
CA GLY A 73 3.46 12.25 -30.95
C GLY A 73 4.40 12.74 -32.06
N THR A 74 5.40 11.93 -32.40
CA THR A 74 6.16 12.10 -33.63
C THR A 74 5.25 11.71 -34.79
N GLY A 75 4.59 12.71 -35.37
CA GLY A 75 3.90 12.61 -36.64
C GLY A 75 4.81 12.03 -37.71
N SER A 76 4.33 10.95 -38.32
CA SER A 76 4.87 10.28 -39.49
C SER A 76 5.29 11.25 -40.61
N ARG A 77 6.59 11.41 -40.86
CA ARG A 77 7.09 11.84 -42.18
C ARG A 77 6.91 10.67 -43.16
N ARG A 78 5.91 10.78 -44.05
CA ARG A 78 5.88 10.03 -45.31
C ARG A 78 7.21 10.26 -46.03
N ARG A 79 8.11 9.27 -46.01
CA ARG A 79 9.14 9.13 -47.03
C ARG A 79 8.49 8.40 -48.21
N ARG A 80 8.31 9.09 -49.33
CA ARG A 80 8.01 8.44 -50.62
C ARG A 80 9.23 7.55 -50.97
N PRO A 81 9.06 6.27 -51.31
CA PRO A 81 10.12 5.52 -51.98
C PRO A 81 10.14 5.91 -53.46
N GLU A 82 11.24 6.51 -53.89
CA GLU A 82 11.63 6.69 -55.29
C GLU A 82 12.36 5.40 -55.73
N ALA A 83 11.72 4.56 -56.55
CA ALA A 83 12.37 3.52 -57.35
C ALA A 83 11.38 2.84 -58.31
N ALA A 84 11.38 3.25 -59.59
CA ALA A 84 10.93 2.55 -60.80
C ALA A 84 10.80 3.64 -61.88
N LEU A 85 11.56 3.73 -62.98
CA LEU A 85 12.06 2.70 -63.89
C LEU A 85 13.31 3.19 -64.63
N ARG A 86 14.25 2.28 -64.92
CA ARG A 86 15.12 2.33 -66.09
C ARG A 86 14.90 1.06 -66.93
N HIS A 87 15.00 1.22 -68.25
CA HIS A 87 15.01 0.21 -69.33
C HIS A 87 13.58 -0.31 -69.69
N SER A 88 13.14 -0.29 -70.95
CA SER A 88 13.82 -0.48 -72.24
C SER A 88 13.42 0.51 -73.33
#